data_AF-A0A2S2Q359-F1
#
_entry.id   AF-A0A2S2Q359-F1
#
_cell.length_a   1.000
_cell.length_b   1.000
_cell.length_c   1.000
_cell.angle_alpha   90.00
_cell.angle_beta   90.00
_cell.angle_gamma   90.00
#
_symmetry.space_group_name_H-M   'P 1'
#
loop_
_entity.id
_entity.type
_entity.pdbx_description
1 polymer ?
#
loop_
_entity_poly.entity_id
_entity_poly.type
_entity_poly.pdbx_seq_one_letter_code
_entity_poly.pdbx_strand_id
1 'polypeptide(L)'
;MIWSNCISICTDGAAAMTGRFKGFLTLAKNKNPNLITIHCFLHRKALMVKSSDSRELSDVLKTVVEMINYIKKRPVKCRKFEELCKNIGTEHTTLLFHTEIRWLLRGKILNRVLELQDQLQIYFKAENINNYANKIDDQM
;
A
#
# COMPACT_ATOMS: atom_id res chain seq x y z
N MET A 1 -12.85 -31.89 -9.27
CA MET A 1 -13.10 -30.74 -10.16
C MET A 1 -12.98 -31.21 -11.60
N ILE A 2 -13.99 -30.97 -12.44
CA ILE A 2 -13.93 -31.30 -13.86
C ILE A 2 -13.38 -30.08 -14.60
N TRP A 3 -12.23 -30.22 -15.26
CA TRP A 3 -11.52 -29.09 -15.89
C TRP A 3 -12.32 -28.40 -17.01
N SER A 4 -13.22 -29.14 -17.67
CA SER A 4 -14.14 -28.58 -18.67
C SER A 4 -15.08 -27.52 -18.13
N ASN A 5 -15.35 -27.52 -16.82
CA ASN A 5 -16.24 -26.54 -16.18
C ASN A 5 -15.46 -25.30 -15.72
N CYS A 6 -14.13 -25.32 -15.77
CA CYS A 6 -13.29 -24.16 -15.47
C CYS A 6 -13.13 -23.33 -16.74
N ILE A 7 -13.85 -22.20 -16.80
CA ILE A 7 -13.85 -21.30 -17.97
C ILE A 7 -12.62 -20.39 -17.95
N SER A 8 -12.21 -19.91 -16.75
CA SER A 8 -11.08 -19.01 -16.62
C SER A 8 -10.33 -19.15 -15.30
N ILE A 9 -9.05 -18.76 -15.32
CA ILE A 9 -8.18 -18.67 -14.15
C ILE A 9 -7.50 -17.30 -14.12
N CYS A 10 -7.55 -16.65 -12.96
CA CYS A 10 -6.82 -15.43 -12.66
C CYS A 10 -5.56 -15.76 -11.85
N THR A 11 -4.39 -15.25 -12.26
CA THR A 11 -3.12 -15.49 -11.53
C THR A 11 -2.35 -14.20 -11.26
N ASP A 12 -1.51 -14.20 -10.24
CA ASP A 12 -0.59 -13.09 -9.94
C ASP A 12 0.56 -12.96 -10.96
N GLY A 13 0.70 -13.91 -11.89
CA GLY A 13 1.72 -13.89 -12.93
C GLY A 13 3.08 -14.43 -12.49
N ALA A 14 3.22 -14.93 -11.25
CA ALA A 14 4.46 -15.51 -10.77
C ALA A 14 4.95 -16.64 -11.70
N ALA A 15 6.26 -16.85 -11.79
CA ALA A 15 6.84 -17.86 -12.67
C ALA A 15 6.30 -19.28 -12.41
N ALA A 16 5.96 -19.60 -11.15
CA ALA A 16 5.31 -20.86 -10.79
C ALA A 16 3.90 -21.00 -11.39
N MET A 17 3.21 -19.89 -11.67
CA MET A 17 1.87 -19.86 -12.27
C MET A 17 1.93 -19.82 -13.80
N THR A 18 2.79 -18.95 -14.37
CA THR A 18 2.84 -18.63 -15.80
C THR A 18 3.96 -19.35 -16.56
N GLY A 19 4.81 -20.11 -15.87
CA GLY A 19 5.98 -20.75 -16.44
C GLY A 19 5.66 -21.66 -17.63
N ARG A 20 6.42 -21.52 -18.72
CA ARG A 20 6.16 -22.18 -20.02
C ARG A 20 5.95 -23.69 -19.93
N PHE A 21 6.75 -24.39 -19.13
CA PHE A 21 6.76 -25.86 -19.08
C PHE A 21 6.11 -26.44 -17.84
N LYS A 22 6.44 -25.88 -16.66
CA LYS A 22 5.99 -26.38 -15.35
C LYS A 22 5.05 -25.40 -14.62
N GLY A 23 4.64 -24.32 -15.27
CA GLY A 23 3.71 -23.37 -14.68
C GLY A 23 2.32 -23.98 -14.52
N PHE A 24 1.62 -23.62 -13.45
CA PHE A 24 0.25 -24.07 -13.20
C PHE A 24 -0.67 -23.86 -14.40
N LEU A 25 -0.61 -22.70 -15.07
CA LEU A 25 -1.46 -22.40 -16.22
C LEU A 25 -1.17 -23.30 -17.42
N THR A 26 0.10 -23.66 -17.64
CA THR A 26 0.46 -24.64 -18.69
C THR A 26 -0.17 -26.00 -18.38
N LEU A 27 -0.05 -26.47 -17.13
CA LEU A 27 -0.62 -27.74 -16.72
C LEU A 27 -2.16 -27.72 -16.77
N ALA A 28 -2.78 -26.60 -16.40
CA ALA A 28 -4.23 -26.41 -16.47
C ALA A 28 -4.74 -26.39 -17.93
N LYS A 29 -4.04 -25.71 -18.84
CA LYS A 29 -4.37 -25.72 -20.28
C LYS A 29 -4.23 -27.09 -20.92
N ASN A 30 -3.29 -27.92 -20.47
CA ASN A 30 -3.19 -29.31 -20.91
C ASN A 30 -4.42 -30.15 -20.51
N LYS A 31 -5.15 -29.75 -19.45
CA LYS A 31 -6.40 -30.39 -19.02
C LYS A 31 -7.64 -29.76 -19.65
N ASN A 32 -7.62 -28.47 -19.96
CA ASN A 32 -8.66 -27.77 -20.71
C ASN A 32 -8.02 -26.75 -21.67
N PRO A 33 -7.88 -27.08 -22.97
CA PRO A 33 -7.28 -26.19 -23.96
C PRO A 33 -8.04 -24.87 -24.16
N ASN A 34 -9.34 -24.84 -23.87
CA ASN A 34 -10.20 -23.66 -24.01
C ASN A 34 -10.14 -22.71 -22.79
N LEU A 35 -9.28 -23.02 -21.81
CA LEU A 35 -9.17 -22.25 -20.59
C LEU A 35 -8.63 -20.83 -20.84
N ILE A 36 -9.41 -19.83 -20.43
CA ILE A 36 -9.02 -18.42 -20.49
C ILE A 36 -8.11 -18.09 -19.30
N THR A 37 -6.95 -17.52 -19.59
CA THR A 37 -5.98 -17.12 -18.55
C THR A 37 -5.93 -15.62 -18.43
N ILE A 38 -6.22 -15.11 -17.24
CA ILE A 38 -6.25 -13.68 -16.92
C ILE A 38 -5.10 -13.40 -15.95
N HIS A 39 -4.32 -12.36 -16.24
CA HIS A 39 -3.39 -11.84 -15.24
C HIS A 39 -4.13 -10.92 -14.29
N CYS A 40 -3.91 -11.08 -12.99
CA CYS A 40 -4.61 -10.35 -11.95
C CYS A 40 -4.38 -8.85 -12.14
N PHE A 41 -5.45 -8.13 -12.48
CA PHE A 41 -5.41 -6.69 -12.73
C PHE A 41 -4.83 -5.90 -11.56
N LEU A 42 -5.12 -6.34 -10.32
CA LEU A 42 -4.54 -5.74 -9.12
C LEU A 42 -3.04 -5.98 -9.08
N HIS A 43 -2.57 -7.21 -9.30
CA HIS A 43 -1.13 -7.47 -9.32
C HIS A 43 -0.42 -6.70 -10.45
N ARG A 44 -1.02 -6.63 -11.64
CA ARG A 44 -0.48 -5.88 -12.78
C ARG A 44 -0.36 -4.39 -12.50
N LYS A 45 -1.37 -3.77 -11.91
CA LYS A 45 -1.29 -2.36 -11.50
C LYS A 45 -0.25 -2.15 -10.41
N ALA A 46 -0.08 -3.10 -9.48
CA ALA A 46 0.97 -3.03 -8.45
C ALA A 46 2.36 -2.97 -9.07
N LEU A 47 2.63 -3.85 -10.03
CA LEU A 47 3.89 -3.90 -10.76
C LEU A 47 4.12 -2.63 -11.56
N MET A 48 3.08 -2.12 -12.24
CA MET A 48 3.16 -0.88 -13.00
C MET A 48 3.61 0.28 -12.11
N VAL A 49 2.92 0.51 -10.99
CA VAL A 49 3.27 1.57 -10.03
C VAL A 49 4.71 1.41 -9.56
N LYS A 50 5.10 0.21 -9.11
CA LYS A 50 6.48 -0.06 -8.67
C LYS A 50 7.52 0.21 -9.76
N SER A 51 7.20 -0.05 -11.03
CA SER A 51 8.11 0.18 -12.15
C SER A 51 8.14 1.62 -12.66
N SER A 52 7.11 2.41 -12.35
CA SER A 52 6.97 3.81 -12.77
C SER A 52 7.30 4.83 -11.68
N ASP A 53 7.54 4.39 -10.44
CA ASP A 53 7.88 5.27 -9.32
C ASP A 53 9.24 5.96 -9.61
N SER A 54 9.25 7.30 -9.65
CA SER A 54 10.50 8.06 -9.65
C SER A 54 11.24 7.88 -8.32
N ARG A 55 12.55 8.15 -8.30
CA ARG A 55 13.32 8.08 -7.05
C ARG A 55 12.75 9.04 -6.00
N GLU A 56 12.36 10.26 -6.39
CA GLU A 56 11.77 11.21 -5.46
C GLU A 56 10.45 10.69 -4.87
N LEU A 57 9.54 10.18 -5.71
CA LEU A 57 8.26 9.64 -5.24
C LEU A 57 8.45 8.44 -4.30
N SER A 58 9.41 7.58 -4.61
CA SER A 58 9.76 6.44 -3.74
C SER A 58 10.27 6.90 -2.38
N ASP A 59 11.10 7.94 -2.32
CA ASP A 59 11.66 8.46 -1.06
C ASP A 59 10.59 9.16 -0.20
N VAL A 60 9.67 9.90 -0.83
CA VAL A 60 8.49 10.48 -0.17
C VAL A 60 7.60 9.38 0.41
N LEU A 61 7.23 8.39 -0.42
CA LEU A 61 6.40 7.27 0.02
C LEU A 61 7.04 6.49 1.17
N LYS A 62 8.35 6.25 1.11
CA LYS A 62 9.08 5.58 2.18
C LYS A 62 9.02 6.38 3.48
N THR A 63 9.29 7.68 3.40
CA THR A 63 9.22 8.60 4.56
C THR A 63 7.81 8.57 5.18
N VAL A 64 6.77 8.68 4.37
CA VAL A 64 5.37 8.64 4.83
C VAL A 64 5.04 7.32 5.53
N VAL A 65 5.47 6.20 4.95
CA VAL A 65 5.27 4.87 5.56
C VAL A 65 5.98 4.76 6.90
N GLU A 66 7.21 5.28 7.02
CA GLU A 66 7.97 5.31 8.27
C GLU A 66 7.26 6.15 9.35
N MET A 67 6.75 7.34 9.02
CA MET A 67 5.99 8.20 9.93
C MET A 67 4.73 7.50 10.44
N ILE A 68 3.95 6.89 9.54
CA ILE A 68 2.74 6.15 9.91
C ILE A 68 3.09 4.96 10.79
N ASN A 69 4.12 4.19 10.42
CA ASN A 69 4.56 3.04 11.19
C ASN A 69 5.04 3.45 12.58
N TYR A 70 5.72 4.58 12.73
CA TYR A 70 6.14 5.08 14.04
C TYR A 70 4.94 5.25 15.00
N ILE A 71 3.87 5.88 14.52
CA ILE A 71 2.65 6.11 15.31
C ILE A 71 1.90 4.78 15.52
N LYS A 72 1.73 4.00 14.47
CA LYS A 72 0.95 2.75 14.49
C LYS A 72 1.60 1.61 15.24
N LYS A 73 2.92 1.64 15.43
CA LYS A 73 3.69 0.60 16.15
C LYS A 73 3.31 0.47 17.61
N ARG A 74 2.75 1.50 18.25
CA ARG A 74 2.34 1.46 19.67
C ARG A 74 0.90 1.94 19.85
N PRO A 75 0.02 1.17 20.51
CA PRO A 75 -1.37 1.58 20.77
C PRO A 75 -1.47 2.93 21.50
N VAL A 76 -0.55 3.21 22.43
CA VAL A 76 -0.52 4.49 23.15
C VAL A 76 -0.24 5.67 22.20
N LYS A 77 0.66 5.50 21.22
CA LYS A 77 0.94 6.54 20.23
C LYS A 77 -0.24 6.79 19.31
N CYS A 78 -0.92 5.73 18.88
CA CYS A 78 -2.18 5.83 18.15
C CYS A 78 -3.22 6.66 18.91
N ARG A 79 -3.44 6.34 20.20
CA ARG A 79 -4.43 7.04 21.03
C ARG A 79 -4.08 8.51 21.22
N LYS A 80 -2.82 8.82 21.52
CA LYS A 80 -2.34 10.21 21.65
C LYS A 80 -2.57 11.02 20.36
N PHE A 81 -2.22 10.43 19.21
CA PHE A 81 -2.44 11.10 17.92
C PHE A 81 -3.94 11.28 17.63
N GLU A 82 -4.75 10.26 17.92
CA GLU A 82 -6.20 10.33 17.74
C GLU A 82 -6.85 11.38 18.63
N GLU A 83 -6.42 11.50 19.89
CA GLU A 83 -6.86 12.52 20.83
C GLU A 83 -6.48 13.92 20.36
N LEU A 84 -5.24 14.11 19.88
CA LEU A 84 -4.82 15.37 19.26
C LEU A 84 -5.74 15.77 18.11
N CYS A 85 -6.02 14.84 17.19
CA CYS A 85 -6.90 15.08 16.05
C CYS A 85 -8.33 15.44 16.50
N LYS A 86 -8.89 14.72 17.48
CA LYS A 86 -10.21 15.00 18.05
C LYS A 86 -10.29 16.37 18.70
N ASN A 87 -9.26 16.77 19.43
CA ASN A 87 -9.21 18.07 20.12
C ASN A 87 -9.14 19.24 19.13
N ILE A 88 -8.48 19.04 17.98
CA ILE A 88 -8.43 20.05 16.91
C ILE A 88 -9.71 20.02 16.05
N GLY A 89 -10.47 18.93 16.07
CA GLY A 89 -11.73 18.79 15.34
C GLY A 89 -11.54 18.42 13.86
N THR A 90 -10.50 17.65 13.54
CA THR A 90 -10.26 17.19 12.16
C THR A 90 -11.29 16.13 11.74
N GLU A 91 -11.66 16.11 10.45
CA GLU A 91 -12.57 15.10 9.89
C GLU A 91 -12.04 13.67 10.10
N HIS A 92 -10.73 13.51 9.94
CA HIS A 92 -10.06 12.26 10.18
C HIS A 92 -9.24 12.30 11.46
N THR A 93 -9.35 11.25 12.26
CA THR A 93 -8.67 11.16 13.56
C THR A 93 -7.62 10.07 13.59
N THR A 94 -7.50 9.27 12.52
CA THR A 94 -6.55 8.16 12.47
C THR A 94 -5.87 8.06 11.12
N LEU A 95 -4.60 7.65 11.14
CA LEU A 95 -3.84 7.32 9.94
C LEU A 95 -4.25 5.94 9.39
N LEU A 96 -4.11 5.76 8.09
CA LEU A 96 -4.30 4.47 7.43
C LEU A 96 -3.03 3.64 7.57
N PHE A 97 -3.15 2.37 7.98
CA PHE A 97 -2.00 1.48 8.09
C PHE A 97 -1.58 0.94 6.72
N HIS A 98 -0.28 0.98 6.42
CA HIS A 98 0.27 0.38 5.22
C HIS A 98 0.77 -1.04 5.50
N THR A 99 0.32 -2.00 4.69
CA THR A 99 0.97 -3.32 4.55
C THR A 99 1.36 -3.51 3.10
N GLU A 100 2.49 -4.15 2.83
CA GLU A 100 3.01 -4.47 1.48
C GLU A 100 1.96 -5.09 0.54
N ILE A 101 1.03 -5.87 1.08
CA ILE A 101 -0.05 -6.55 0.34
C ILE A 101 -1.11 -5.56 -0.19
N ARG A 102 -1.14 -4.33 0.35
CA ARG A 102 -2.20 -3.33 0.17
C ARG A 102 -1.66 -2.05 -0.49
N TRP A 103 -0.79 -2.21 -1.48
CA TRP A 103 -0.24 -1.14 -2.31
C TRP A 103 -1.31 -0.23 -2.94
N LEU A 104 -2.54 -0.75 -3.15
CA LEU A 104 -3.71 0.01 -3.61
C LEU A 104 -4.07 1.21 -2.73
N LEU A 105 -3.57 1.24 -1.48
CA LEU A 105 -3.84 2.33 -0.55
C LEU A 105 -2.79 3.42 -0.57
N ARG A 106 -1.71 3.33 -1.37
CA ARG A 106 -0.64 4.36 -1.38
C ARG A 106 -1.19 5.78 -1.59
N GLY A 107 -2.06 5.97 -2.59
CA GLY A 107 -2.73 7.26 -2.81
C GLY A 107 -3.63 7.69 -1.65
N LYS A 108 -4.42 6.76 -1.08
CA LYS A 108 -5.26 7.07 0.09
C LYS A 108 -4.46 7.42 1.34
N ILE A 109 -3.32 6.76 1.53
CA ILE A 109 -2.39 7.01 2.62
C ILE A 109 -1.77 8.40 2.47
N LEU A 110 -1.29 8.74 1.27
CA LEU A 110 -0.75 10.06 0.97
C LEU A 110 -1.80 11.15 1.22
N ASN A 111 -3.01 10.98 0.69
CA ASN A 111 -4.10 11.93 0.93
C ASN A 111 -4.39 12.08 2.42
N ARG A 112 -4.45 10.98 3.18
CA ARG A 112 -4.67 11.03 4.64
C ARG A 112 -3.58 11.77 5.39
N VAL A 113 -2.34 11.66 4.93
CA VAL A 113 -1.20 12.34 5.53
C VAL A 113 -1.23 13.83 5.22
N LEU A 114 -1.59 14.20 3.99
CA LEU A 114 -1.80 15.60 3.59
C LEU A 114 -2.95 16.25 4.39
N GLU A 115 -4.08 15.54 4.53
CA GLU A 115 -5.24 15.98 5.32
C GLU A 115 -4.90 16.17 6.81
N LEU A 116 -3.88 15.47 7.32
CA LEU A 116 -3.46 15.49 8.72
C LEU A 116 -2.06 16.07 8.93
N GLN A 117 -1.53 16.82 7.95
CA GLN A 117 -0.14 17.27 7.95
C GLN A 117 0.16 18.15 9.17
N ASP A 118 -0.75 19.05 9.53
CA ASP A 118 -0.56 19.97 10.66
C ASP A 118 -0.55 19.20 12.00
N GLN A 119 -1.44 18.22 12.14
CA GLN A 119 -1.51 17.36 13.33
C GLN A 119 -0.27 16.48 13.43
N LEU A 120 0.23 15.95 12.31
CA LEU A 120 1.48 15.21 12.28
C LEU A 120 2.66 16.09 12.65
N GLN A 121 2.71 17.34 12.17
CA GLN A 121 3.76 18.29 12.50
C GLN A 121 3.75 18.59 14.01
N ILE A 122 2.59 18.92 14.59
CA ILE A 122 2.43 19.18 16.03
C ILE A 122 2.85 17.94 16.83
N TYR A 123 2.37 16.76 16.43
CA TYR A 123 2.66 15.51 17.11
C TYR A 123 4.16 15.18 17.11
N PHE A 124 4.83 15.29 15.97
CA PHE A 124 6.26 14.98 15.86
C PHE A 124 7.14 16.03 16.55
N LYS A 125 6.77 17.31 16.53
CA LYS A 125 7.44 18.35 17.35
C LYS A 125 7.33 18.02 18.85
N ALA A 126 6.15 17.62 19.32
CA ALA A 126 5.93 17.25 20.73
C ALA A 126 6.70 15.99 21.16
N GLU A 127 6.91 15.03 20.26
CA GLU A 127 7.70 13.81 20.51
C GLU A 127 9.22 14.01 20.26
N ASN A 128 9.68 15.23 19.95
CA ASN A 128 11.07 15.56 19.59
C ASN A 128 11.62 14.80 18.37
N ILE A 129 10.77 14.55 17.37
CA ILE A 129 11.11 13.82 16.14
C ILE A 129 11.28 14.81 14.99
N ASN A 130 12.33 15.62 15.08
CA ASN A 130 12.53 16.76 14.20
C ASN A 130 12.79 16.36 12.74
N ASN A 131 13.34 15.17 12.49
CA ASN A 131 13.55 14.65 11.14
C ASN A 131 12.22 14.41 10.38
N TYR A 132 11.13 14.08 11.06
CA TYR A 132 9.81 13.96 10.45
C TYR A 132 9.08 15.31 10.43
N ALA A 133 9.19 16.10 11.50
CA ALA A 133 8.56 17.42 11.56
C ALA A 133 9.04 18.37 10.45
N ASN A 134 10.34 18.39 10.16
CA ASN A 134 10.92 19.27 9.14
C ASN A 134 10.51 18.86 7.72
N LYS A 135 10.39 17.55 7.46
CA LYS A 135 9.95 17.02 6.16
C LYS A 135 8.48 17.30 5.83
N ILE A 136 7.71 17.75 6.80
CA ILE A 136 6.32 18.20 6.60
C ILE A 136 6.28 19.73 6.38
N ASP A 137 7.29 20.46 6.86
CA ASP A 137 7.39 21.93 6.79
C ASP A 137 7.95 22.41 5.43
N ASP A 138 8.88 21.64 4.87
CA ASP A 138 9.30 21.80 3.48
C ASP A 138 8.13 21.35 2.58
N GLN A 139 7.43 22.32 1.99
CA GLN A 139 6.24 22.14 1.13
C GLN A 139 6.32 20.85 0.27
N MET A 140 5.42 19.90 0.55
CA MET A 140 5.11 18.79 -0.36
C MET A 140 4.53 19.28 -1.68
#